data_AF-A0A537VGN5-F1
#
_entry.id   AF-A0A537VGN5-F1
#
_cell.length_a   1.000
_cell.length_b   1.000
_cell.length_c   1.000
_cell.angle_alpha   90.00
_cell.angle_beta   90.00
_cell.angle_gamma   90.00
#
_symmetry.space_group_name_H-M   'P 1'
#
loop_
_entity.id
_entity.type
_entity.pdbx_description
1 polymer ?
#
loop_
_entity_poly.entity_id
_entity_poly.type
_entity_poly.pdbx_seq_one_letter_code
_entity_poly.pdbx_strand_id
1 'polypeptide(L)'
;MDPVRTLDTGIASGVVTVLVDESGGGSSTIQTPAADFEAAERGVAIGRRFIPWHRVRRYEWDLPPKEFAEEHRVSARVRLVIDDVQGAAEEYVVSADGFETGAFAVTMLLEDVVDTVSGTVMVRRIGIPWHHVREYERIPADAPTDATAPPERPDA
;
A
#
# COMPACT_ATOMS: atom_id res chain seq x y z
N MET A 1 -12.07 -25.60 1.60
CA MET A 1 -12.88 -24.38 1.40
C MET A 1 -12.09 -23.25 2.02
N ASP A 2 -11.44 -22.46 1.19
CA ASP A 2 -10.71 -21.27 1.60
C ASP A 2 -11.71 -20.18 2.01
N PRO A 3 -11.68 -19.65 3.24
CA PRO A 3 -12.38 -18.41 3.49
C PRO A 3 -11.62 -17.32 2.76
N VAL A 4 -12.26 -16.72 1.75
CA VAL A 4 -11.87 -15.43 1.18
C VAL A 4 -11.64 -14.48 2.37
N ARG A 5 -10.37 -14.27 2.74
CA ARG A 5 -9.96 -13.19 3.64
C ARG A 5 -10.06 -11.90 2.84
N THR A 6 -11.31 -11.51 2.55
CA THR A 6 -11.64 -10.15 2.17
C THR A 6 -11.02 -9.26 3.24
N LEU A 7 -10.38 -8.16 2.83
CA LEU A 7 -9.90 -7.05 3.68
C LEU A 7 -11.06 -6.34 4.41
N ASP A 8 -11.98 -7.10 4.98
CA ASP A 8 -13.12 -6.69 5.77
C ASP A 8 -12.72 -6.84 7.25
N THR A 9 -11.96 -5.87 7.75
CA THR A 9 -11.80 -5.71 9.20
C THR A 9 -11.76 -4.23 9.56
N GLY A 10 -12.90 -3.75 10.05
CA GLY A 10 -13.00 -2.61 10.94
C GLY A 10 -13.54 -1.35 10.28
N ILE A 11 -14.71 -0.91 10.74
CA ILE A 11 -15.14 0.49 10.66
C ILE A 11 -13.95 1.31 11.15
N ALA A 12 -13.31 2.04 10.25
CA ALA A 12 -12.08 2.76 10.53
C ALA A 12 -12.35 3.83 11.59
N SER A 13 -12.01 3.53 12.84
CA SER A 13 -11.85 4.54 13.88
C SER A 13 -10.47 5.15 13.69
N GLY A 14 -10.35 6.09 12.76
CA GLY A 14 -9.06 6.68 12.41
C GLY A 14 -9.19 7.92 11.52
N VAL A 15 -8.07 8.59 11.35
CA VAL A 15 -7.92 9.73 10.43
C VAL A 15 -7.28 9.20 9.15
N VAL A 16 -7.94 9.45 8.01
CA VAL A 16 -7.36 9.24 6.69
C VAL A 16 -6.64 10.51 6.28
N THR A 17 -5.39 10.34 5.87
CA THR A 17 -4.55 11.39 5.31
C THR A 17 -4.50 11.20 3.80
N VAL A 18 -5.07 12.13 3.04
CA VAL A 18 -5.09 12.12 1.57
C VAL A 18 -4.12 13.17 1.06
N LEU A 19 -3.12 12.73 0.29
CA LEU A 19 -2.17 13.61 -0.39
C LEU A 19 -2.69 13.90 -1.80
N VAL A 20 -2.81 15.18 -2.14
CA VAL A 20 -3.37 15.64 -3.42
C VAL A 20 -2.47 16.64 -4.12
N ASP A 21 -2.44 16.61 -5.44
CA ASP A 21 -1.82 17.64 -6.27
C ASP A 21 -2.75 18.85 -6.42
N GLU A 22 -2.16 20.04 -6.30
CA GLU A 22 -2.84 21.32 -6.46
C GLU A 22 -2.72 21.88 -7.87
N SER A 23 -3.76 22.57 -8.33
CA SER A 23 -3.84 23.11 -9.70
C SER A 23 -2.78 24.19 -10.01
N GLY A 24 -2.09 24.71 -9.00
CA GLY A 24 -1.02 25.72 -9.13
C GLY A 24 0.40 25.15 -9.12
N GLY A 25 0.56 23.82 -9.10
CA GLY A 25 1.84 23.17 -8.84
C GLY A 25 2.12 23.06 -7.34
N GLY A 26 2.46 21.85 -6.89
CA GLY A 26 2.61 21.50 -5.48
C GLY A 26 1.57 20.51 -5.01
N SER A 27 1.73 20.02 -3.78
CA SER A 27 0.84 19.03 -3.18
C SER A 27 0.35 19.52 -1.82
N SER A 28 -0.86 19.13 -1.44
CA SER A 28 -1.46 19.42 -0.14
C SER A 28 -1.98 18.14 0.51
N THR A 29 -2.14 18.20 1.83
CA THR A 29 -2.62 17.07 2.62
C THR A 29 -3.99 17.41 3.21
N ILE A 30 -4.93 16.47 3.07
CA ILE A 30 -6.27 16.56 3.65
C ILE A 30 -6.41 15.46 4.69
N GLN A 31 -6.70 15.83 5.93
CA GLN A 31 -7.03 14.89 6.99
C GLN A 31 -8.54 14.83 7.17
N THR A 32 -9.10 13.63 7.23
CA THR A 32 -10.54 13.41 7.38
C THR A 32 -10.81 12.20 8.26
N PRO A 33 -11.92 12.16 9.02
CA PRO A 33 -12.38 10.91 9.62
C PRO A 33 -12.55 9.85 8.53
N ALA A 34 -12.14 8.61 8.82
CA ALA A 34 -12.28 7.54 7.87
C ALA A 34 -13.74 7.20 7.54
N ALA A 35 -14.67 7.52 8.45
CA ALA A 35 -16.11 7.42 8.19
C ALA A 35 -16.60 8.37 7.07
N ASP A 36 -15.86 9.44 6.80
CA ASP A 36 -16.17 10.40 5.73
C ASP A 36 -15.38 10.12 4.45
N PHE A 37 -14.50 9.13 4.44
CA PHE A 37 -13.63 8.80 3.30
C PHE A 37 -14.20 7.63 2.49
N GLU A 38 -14.23 7.81 1.17
CA GLU A 38 -14.59 6.74 0.23
C GLU A 38 -13.72 6.81 -1.03
N ALA A 39 -13.13 5.68 -1.43
CA ALA A 39 -12.49 5.52 -2.72
C ALA A 39 -13.55 5.09 -3.75
N ALA A 40 -13.98 6.03 -4.60
CA ALA A 40 -15.03 5.83 -5.59
C ALA A 40 -14.46 5.67 -7.01
N GLU A 41 -15.29 5.29 -7.96
CA GLU A 41 -14.89 5.04 -9.36
C GLU A 41 -14.11 6.22 -9.98
N ARG A 42 -14.56 7.44 -9.71
CA ARG A 42 -14.03 8.65 -10.38
C ARG A 42 -12.90 9.32 -9.59
N GLY A 43 -12.68 8.94 -8.33
CA GLY A 43 -11.78 9.62 -7.42
C GLY A 43 -12.05 9.31 -5.96
N VAL A 44 -11.52 10.12 -5.07
CA VAL A 44 -11.77 10.06 -3.64
C VAL A 44 -12.89 11.01 -3.27
N ALA A 45 -13.88 10.52 -2.50
CA ALA A 45 -14.87 11.33 -1.82
C ALA A 45 -14.49 11.52 -0.35
N ILE A 46 -14.61 12.76 0.13
CA ILE A 46 -14.41 13.17 1.51
C ILE A 46 -15.65 13.95 1.95
N GLY A 47 -16.59 13.28 2.61
CA GLY A 47 -17.92 13.82 2.91
C GLY A 47 -18.61 14.29 1.63
N ARG A 48 -18.75 15.61 1.45
CA ARG A 48 -19.34 16.22 0.23
C ARG A 48 -18.31 16.68 -0.80
N ARG A 49 -17.03 16.63 -0.47
CA ARG A 49 -15.94 17.04 -1.36
C ARG A 49 -15.52 15.86 -2.22
N PHE A 50 -15.32 16.10 -3.50
CA PHE A 50 -14.84 15.11 -4.45
C PHE A 50 -13.50 15.52 -5.04
N ILE A 51 -12.54 14.60 -5.07
CA ILE A 51 -11.19 14.80 -5.58
C ILE A 51 -10.95 13.75 -6.67
N PRO A 52 -10.75 14.16 -7.94
CA PRO A 52 -10.59 13.23 -9.04
C PRO A 52 -9.25 12.47 -8.96
N TRP A 53 -9.20 11.24 -9.48
CA TRP A 53 -8.02 10.38 -9.37
C TRP A 53 -6.72 11.06 -9.80
N HIS A 54 -6.70 11.78 -10.92
CA HIS A 54 -5.50 12.47 -11.43
C HIS A 54 -4.92 13.54 -10.48
N ARG A 55 -5.63 13.89 -9.41
CA ARG A 55 -5.14 14.76 -8.35
C ARG A 55 -4.74 14.00 -7.10
N VAL A 56 -5.13 12.75 -6.92
CA VAL A 56 -4.83 11.97 -5.72
C VAL A 56 -3.47 11.31 -5.92
N ARG A 57 -2.51 11.58 -5.04
CA ARG A 57 -1.22 10.88 -5.05
C ARG A 57 -1.25 9.60 -4.24
N ARG A 58 -1.74 9.71 -3.00
CA ARG A 58 -1.92 8.60 -2.09
C ARG A 58 -2.92 8.95 -1.02
N TYR A 59 -3.47 7.94 -0.38
CA TYR A 59 -4.20 8.10 0.86
C TYR A 59 -3.75 7.03 1.85
N GLU A 60 -3.70 7.37 3.13
CA GLU A 60 -3.20 6.47 4.16
C GLU A 60 -3.93 6.64 5.49
N TRP A 61 -4.05 5.55 6.24
CA TRP A 61 -4.53 5.58 7.62
C TRP A 61 -3.94 4.43 8.42
N ASP A 62 -3.77 4.66 9.72
CA ASP A 62 -3.33 3.62 10.65
C ASP A 62 -4.53 2.74 11.05
N LEU A 63 -4.29 1.43 11.06
CA LEU A 63 -5.22 0.44 11.58
C LEU A 63 -5.00 0.24 13.08
N PRO A 64 -6.03 -0.21 13.82
CA PRO A 64 -5.85 -0.60 15.21
C PRO A 64 -4.68 -1.57 15.37
N PRO A 65 -3.86 -1.45 16.44
CA PRO A 65 -2.75 -2.36 16.68
C PRO A 65 -3.21 -3.80 16.67
N LYS A 66 -2.43 -4.69 16.03
CA LYS A 66 -2.69 -6.13 16.01
C LYS A 66 -1.61 -6.84 16.82
N GLU A 67 -2.04 -7.72 17.71
CA GLU A 67 -1.16 -8.72 18.33
C GLU A 67 -0.86 -9.79 17.30
N PHE A 68 0.39 -9.88 16.85
CA PHE A 68 0.82 -10.97 15.97
C PHE A 68 1.31 -12.14 16.82
N ALA A 69 0.69 -13.31 16.65
CA ALA A 69 1.31 -14.56 17.11
C ALA A 69 2.56 -14.81 16.24
N GLU A 70 3.68 -15.09 16.91
CA GLU A 70 4.97 -15.37 16.28
C GLU A 70 4.81 -16.42 15.15
N GLU A 71 5.46 -16.17 14.01
CA GLU A 71 5.41 -16.91 12.73
C GLU A 71 4.30 -16.54 11.72
N HIS A 72 4.30 -15.32 11.19
CA HIS A 72 3.75 -15.09 9.83
C HIS A 72 4.80 -15.51 8.78
N ARG A 73 4.74 -16.77 8.33
CA ARG A 73 5.46 -17.19 7.12
C ARG A 73 4.82 -16.52 5.91
N VAL A 74 5.49 -15.49 5.40
CA VAL A 74 5.11 -14.80 4.16
C VAL A 74 5.46 -15.69 2.97
N SER A 75 4.45 -16.15 2.24
CA SER A 75 4.63 -17.05 1.08
C SER A 75 5.18 -16.34 -0.17
N ALA A 76 4.96 -15.02 -0.27
CA ALA A 76 5.47 -14.17 -1.33
C ALA A 76 5.50 -12.71 -0.87
N ARG A 77 6.40 -11.92 -1.44
CA ARG A 77 6.47 -10.46 -1.26
C ARG A 77 6.01 -9.76 -2.54
N VAL A 78 5.61 -8.51 -2.43
CA VAL A 78 5.33 -7.65 -3.58
C VAL A 78 6.26 -6.44 -3.48
N ARG A 79 7.07 -6.24 -4.52
CA ARG A 79 7.85 -5.03 -4.74
C ARG A 79 6.99 -4.07 -5.55
N LEU A 80 6.78 -2.86 -5.06
CA LEU A 80 5.98 -1.81 -5.69
C LEU A 80 6.86 -0.57 -5.83
N VAL A 81 7.00 -0.05 -7.05
CA VAL A 81 7.71 1.19 -7.34
C VAL A 81 6.69 2.25 -7.74
N ILE A 82 6.71 3.40 -7.07
CA ILE A 82 5.79 4.50 -7.30
C ILE A 82 6.53 5.79 -7.64
N ASP A 83 5.81 6.74 -8.24
CA ASP A 83 6.24 8.13 -8.37
C ASP A 83 6.09 8.86 -7.02
N ASP A 84 7.20 9.30 -6.44
CA ASP A 84 7.18 10.17 -5.27
C ASP A 84 6.65 11.58 -5.61
N VAL A 85 6.51 12.43 -4.60
CA VAL A 85 6.02 13.82 -4.76
C VAL A 85 6.88 14.69 -5.68
N GLN A 86 8.15 14.32 -5.90
CA GLN A 86 9.11 14.99 -6.78
C GLN A 86 9.31 14.25 -8.12
N GLY A 87 8.63 13.12 -8.35
CA GLY A 87 8.81 12.27 -9.52
C GLY A 87 10.04 11.35 -9.46
N ALA A 88 10.64 11.15 -8.30
CA ALA A 88 11.62 10.10 -8.06
C ALA A 88 10.91 8.74 -7.82
N ALA A 89 11.64 7.64 -8.00
CA ALA A 89 11.13 6.32 -7.72
C ALA A 89 11.18 6.04 -6.21
N GLU A 90 10.04 5.74 -5.60
CA GLU A 90 9.93 5.26 -4.22
C GLU A 90 9.53 3.78 -4.26
N GLU A 91 10.25 2.93 -3.52
CA GLU A 91 10.05 1.48 -3.54
C GLU A 91 9.51 0.97 -2.20
N TYR A 92 8.48 0.12 -2.27
CA TYR A 92 7.89 -0.58 -1.16
C TYR A 92 8.00 -2.09 -1.37
N VAL A 93 8.35 -2.82 -0.31
CA VAL A 93 8.31 -4.29 -0.30
C VAL A 93 7.37 -4.72 0.81
N VAL A 94 6.26 -5.36 0.44
CA VAL A 94 5.21 -5.78 1.38
C VAL A 94 4.92 -7.27 1.26
N SER A 95 4.30 -7.86 2.28
CA SER A 95 3.73 -9.20 2.14
C SER A 95 2.69 -9.23 1.03
N ALA A 96 2.64 -10.29 0.23
CA ALA A 96 1.59 -10.48 -0.77
C ALA A 96 0.19 -10.56 -0.14
N ASP A 97 0.08 -11.01 1.12
CA ASP A 97 -1.18 -10.99 1.87
C ASP A 97 -1.61 -9.56 2.27
N GLY A 98 -0.66 -8.64 2.33
CA GLY A 98 -0.88 -7.22 2.61
C GLY A 98 -1.05 -6.38 1.35
N PHE A 99 -1.11 -6.97 0.16
CA PHE A 99 -1.20 -6.26 -1.13
C PHE A 99 -2.48 -6.63 -1.88
N GLU A 100 -3.22 -5.62 -2.34
CA GLU A 100 -4.46 -5.78 -3.10
C GLU A 100 -4.46 -4.88 -4.33
N THR A 101 -4.81 -5.45 -5.49
CA THR A 101 -5.02 -4.70 -6.73
C THR A 101 -6.49 -4.33 -6.88
N GLY A 102 -6.85 -3.09 -6.55
CA GLY A 102 -8.16 -2.54 -6.83
C GLY A 102 -8.32 -2.07 -8.27
N ALA A 103 -9.55 -1.72 -8.66
CA ALA A 103 -9.83 -1.22 -10.01
C ALA A 103 -9.15 0.13 -10.33
N PHE A 104 -8.91 0.97 -9.31
CA PHE A 104 -8.40 2.33 -9.50
C PHE A 104 -7.09 2.62 -8.75
N ALA A 105 -6.79 1.81 -7.74
CA ALA A 105 -5.62 1.95 -6.89
C ALA A 105 -5.12 0.58 -6.43
N VAL A 106 -3.82 0.48 -6.20
CA VAL A 106 -3.26 -0.59 -5.38
C VAL A 106 -3.37 -0.20 -3.92
N THR A 107 -3.68 -1.17 -3.07
CA THR A 107 -3.66 -1.00 -1.62
C THR A 107 -2.57 -1.88 -1.04
N MET A 108 -1.79 -1.32 -0.12
CA MET A 108 -0.78 -2.05 0.63
C MET A 108 -0.90 -1.83 2.13
N LEU A 109 -0.50 -2.83 2.91
CA LEU A 109 -0.34 -2.77 4.35
C LEU A 109 1.15 -2.71 4.69
N LEU A 110 1.57 -1.63 5.32
CA LEU A 110 2.90 -1.48 5.89
C LEU A 110 2.86 -1.82 7.37
N GLU A 111 3.68 -2.78 7.76
CA GLU A 111 3.83 -3.21 9.15
C GLU A 111 5.01 -2.46 9.77
N ASP A 112 4.74 -1.70 10.83
CA ASP A 112 5.73 -1.00 11.63
C ASP A 112 5.75 -1.60 13.05
N VAL A 113 6.92 -2.11 13.46
CA VAL A 113 7.08 -2.79 14.75
C VAL A 113 7.33 -1.74 15.82
N VAL A 114 6.33 -1.50 16.66
CA VAL A 114 6.39 -0.45 17.68
C VAL A 114 6.91 -0.97 19.01
N ASP A 115 6.59 -2.22 19.35
CA ASP A 115 7.03 -2.82 20.61
C ASP A 115 7.45 -4.28 20.41
N THR A 116 8.76 -4.51 20.41
CA THR A 116 9.36 -5.84 20.25
C THR A 116 9.18 -6.72 21.50
N VAL A 117 8.87 -6.13 22.66
CA VAL A 117 8.70 -6.84 23.93
C VAL A 117 7.30 -7.44 24.06
N SER A 118 6.28 -6.74 23.56
CA SER A 118 4.86 -7.11 23.59
C SER A 118 4.37 -7.64 22.24
N GLY A 119 5.22 -7.65 21.20
CA GLY A 119 4.86 -8.12 19.85
C GLY A 119 3.78 -7.27 19.17
N THR A 120 3.68 -5.98 19.54
CA THR A 120 2.64 -5.09 19.00
C THR A 120 3.12 -4.46 17.71
N VAL A 121 2.36 -4.68 16.63
CA VAL A 121 2.62 -4.13 15.30
C VAL A 121 1.56 -3.08 14.98
N MET A 122 2.00 -1.89 14.60
CA MET A 122 1.14 -0.91 13.94
C MET A 122 1.09 -1.23 12.45
N VAL A 123 -0.10 -1.22 11.89
CA VAL A 123 -0.28 -1.47 10.46
C VAL A 123 -0.83 -0.22 9.82
N ARG A 124 -0.11 0.33 8.86
CA ARG A 124 -0.59 1.44 8.03
C ARG A 124 -1.14 0.90 6.72
N ARG A 125 -2.37 1.26 6.40
CA ARG A 125 -2.95 1.01 5.09
C ARG A 125 -2.70 2.20 4.18
N ILE A 126 -2.14 1.94 3.00
CA ILE A 126 -1.84 2.96 1.99
C ILE A 126 -2.50 2.56 0.67
N GLY A 127 -3.21 3.49 0.05
CA GLY A 127 -3.72 3.34 -1.32
C GLY A 127 -2.99 4.29 -2.28
N ILE A 128 -2.50 3.72 -3.39
CA ILE A 128 -1.81 4.43 -4.47
C ILE A 128 -2.59 4.26 -5.77
N PRO A 129 -3.08 5.35 -6.39
CA PRO A 129 -3.73 5.26 -7.69
C PRO A 129 -2.81 4.68 -8.77
N TRP A 130 -3.37 3.90 -9.70
CA TRP A 130 -2.58 3.19 -10.73
C TRP A 130 -1.64 4.09 -11.54
N HIS A 131 -2.03 5.34 -11.81
CA HIS A 131 -1.23 6.27 -12.60
C HIS A 131 0.01 6.82 -11.87
N HIS A 132 0.16 6.52 -10.58
CA HIS A 132 1.38 6.77 -9.81
C HIS A 132 2.20 5.50 -9.57
N VAL A 133 1.72 4.34 -10.03
CA VAL A 133 2.46 3.07 -9.95
C VAL A 133 3.30 2.91 -11.21
N ARG A 134 4.62 2.82 -11.05
CA ARG A 134 5.56 2.57 -12.16
C ARG A 134 5.70 1.10 -12.46
N GLU A 135 5.89 0.30 -11.41
CA GLU A 135 6.17 -1.12 -11.52
C GLU A 135 5.61 -1.83 -10.28
N TYR A 136 5.11 -3.06 -10.47
CA TYR A 136 4.93 -3.96 -9.34
C TYR A 136 5.28 -5.39 -9.74
N GLU A 137 5.96 -6.09 -8.84
CA GLU A 137 6.44 -7.45 -9.05
C GLU A 137 6.12 -8.31 -7.82
N ARG A 138 5.55 -9.49 -8.06
CA ARG A 138 5.34 -10.50 -7.00
C ARG A 138 6.54 -11.43 -6.95
N ILE A 139 7.25 -11.41 -5.83
CA ILE A 139 8.47 -12.18 -5.56
C ILE A 139 8.11 -13.38 -4.69
N PRO A 140 8.18 -14.62 -5.21
CA PRO A 140 8.01 -15.82 -4.40
C PRO A 140 9.01 -15.89 -3.24
N ALA A 141 8.63 -16.47 -2.09
CA ALA A 141 9.55 -16.61 -0.95
C ALA A 141 10.81 -17.44 -1.29
N ASP A 142 10.71 -18.35 -2.26
CA ASP A 142 11.80 -19.22 -2.72
C ASP A 142 12.59 -18.63 -3.92
N ALA A 143 12.32 -17.38 -4.31
CA ALA A 143 13.05 -16.75 -5.41
C ALA A 143 14.51 -16.51 -5.00
N PRO A 144 15.50 -16.95 -5.80
CA PRO A 144 16.89 -16.65 -5.52
C PRO A 144 17.10 -15.13 -5.61
N THR A 145 17.62 -14.53 -4.53
CA THR A 145 17.91 -13.09 -4.41
C THR A 145 19.09 -12.63 -5.28
N ASP A 146 19.31 -13.25 -6.43
CA ASP A 146 20.48 -13.01 -7.26
C ASP A 146 20.11 -12.85 -8.74
N ALA A 147 19.80 -11.60 -9.11
CA ALA A 147 19.66 -11.17 -10.49
C ALA A 147 20.92 -10.42 -10.97
N THR A 148 22.11 -10.76 -10.46
CA THR A 148 23.39 -10.24 -11.00
C THR A 148 24.33 -11.32 -11.53
N ALA A 149 23.88 -12.57 -11.62
CA ALA A 149 24.60 -13.59 -12.39
C ALA A 149 23.97 -13.69 -13.80
N PRO A 150 24.68 -13.31 -14.88
CA PRO A 150 24.24 -13.69 -16.22
C PRO A 150 24.14 -15.21 -16.29
N PRO A 151 23.14 -15.78 -17.00
CA PRO A 151 23.00 -17.22 -17.10
C PRO A 151 24.29 -17.82 -17.63
N GLU A 152 24.85 -18.82 -16.93
CA GLU A 152 25.97 -19.60 -17.44
C GLU A 152 25.57 -20.19 -18.78
N ARG A 153 26.32 -19.82 -19.83
CA ARG A 153 26.15 -20.37 -21.16
C ARG A 153 26.43 -21.87 -21.06
N PRO A 154 25.49 -22.76 -21.42
CA PRO A 154 25.86 -24.16 -21.59
C PRO A 154 26.90 -24.21 -22.71
N ASP A 155 28.03 -24.84 -22.41
CA ASP A 155 29.20 -25.11 -23.26
C ASP A 155 30.40 -24.14 -23.11
N ALA A 156 31.35 -24.56 -22.28
CA ALA A 156 32.80 -24.47 -22.51
C ALA A 156 33.51 -25.70 -21.91
#